data_AF-A5GKQ7-F1
#
_entry.id   AF-A5GKQ7-F1
#
_cell.length_a   1.000
_cell.length_b   1.000
_cell.length_c   1.000
_cell.angle_alpha   90.00
_cell.angle_beta   90.00
_cell.angle_gamma   90.00
#
_symmetry.space_group_name_H-M   'P 1'
#
loop_
_entity.id
_entity.type
_entity.pdbx_description
1 polymer ?
#
loop_
_entity_poly.entity_id
_entity_poly.type
_entity_poly.pdbx_seq_one_letter_code
_entity_poly.pdbx_strand_id
1 'polypeptide(L)' 'MKRERCWVWFRGGLNERPHWVSGFYGSTDDQEGILIQHPSYRDCRLPAWRVTQQEPSDPHAAPDIPDNAVWQLF' A
#
# COMPACT_ATOMS: atom_id res chain seq x y z
N MET A 1 -15.25 -2.17 -11.24
CA MET A 1 -13.98 -2.13 -10.50
C MET A 1 -13.49 -3.55 -10.26
N LYS A 2 -12.26 -3.86 -10.67
CA LYS A 2 -11.64 -5.17 -10.40
C LYS A 2 -10.92 -5.08 -9.05
N ARG A 3 -11.18 -6.03 -8.16
CA ARG A 3 -10.48 -6.16 -6.88
C ARG A 3 -9.38 -7.19 -7.03
N GLU A 4 -8.16 -6.81 -6.68
CA GLU A 4 -7.00 -7.67 -6.82
C GLU A 4 -6.23 -7.72 -5.51
N ARG A 5 -5.61 -8.87 -5.21
CA ARG A 5 -4.75 -8.99 -4.04
C ARG A 5 -3.54 -8.09 -4.22
N CYS A 6 -3.15 -7.43 -3.14
CA CYS A 6 -2.02 -6.51 -3.15
C CYS A 6 -1.28 -6.52 -1.82
N TRP A 7 -0.09 -5.94 -1.85
CA TRP A 7 0.75 -5.66 -0.71
C TRP A 7 0.83 -4.16 -0.54
N VAL A 8 0.88 -3.71 0.72
CA VAL A 8 0.92 -2.29 1.08
C VAL A 8 2.21 -2.03 1.85
N TRP A 9 2.91 -0.95 1.50
CA TRP A 9 4.16 -0.56 2.15
C TRP A 9 3.89 0.18 3.46
N PHE A 10 4.34 -0.38 4.57
CA PHE A 10 4.28 0.24 5.89
C PHE A 10 5.63 0.89 6.20
N ARG A 11 5.60 2.14 6.67
CA ARG A 11 6.81 2.84 7.17
C ARG A 11 7.39 2.21 8.45
N GLY A 12 6.72 1.21 9.02
CA GLY A 12 7.04 0.67 10.33
C GLY A 12 6.72 1.64 11.47
N GLY A 13 7.13 1.26 12.67
CA GLY A 13 6.89 1.98 13.91
C GLY A 13 8.14 2.05 14.77
N LEU A 14 7.97 2.38 16.05
CA LEU A 14 9.10 2.58 16.98
C LEU A 14 10.01 1.34 17.10
N ASN A 15 9.43 0.14 17.02
CA ASN A 15 10.15 -1.14 17.15
C ASN A 15 9.96 -2.05 15.93
N GLU A 16 9.51 -1.49 14.81
CA GLU A 16 9.13 -2.25 13.62
C GLU A 16 9.76 -1.62 12.39
N ARG A 17 10.51 -2.42 11.64
CA ARG A 17 11.14 -1.95 10.40
C ARG A 17 10.08 -1.73 9.32
N PRO A 18 10.31 -0.80 8.38
CA PRO A 18 9.48 -0.67 7.20
C PRO A 18 9.36 -2.02 6.47
N HIS A 19 8.16 -2.36 6.01
CA HIS A 19 7.92 -3.62 5.35
C HIS A 19 6.63 -3.63 4.51
N TRP A 20 6.57 -4.54 3.56
CA TRP A 20 5.37 -4.86 2.79
C TRP A 20 4.46 -5.79 3.58
N VAL A 21 3.18 -5.44 3.65
CA VAL A 21 2.13 -6.23 4.31
C VAL A 21 1.19 -6.79 3.27
N SER A 22 0.97 -8.11 3.29
CA SER A 22 0.05 -8.82 2.39
C SER A 22 -1.39 -8.84 2.90
N GLY A 23 -2.29 -9.46 2.15
CA GLY A 23 -3.68 -9.71 2.57
C GLY A 23 -4.67 -8.60 2.22
N PHE A 24 -4.21 -7.49 1.63
CA PHE A 24 -5.06 -6.41 1.18
C PHE A 24 -5.71 -6.72 -0.16
N TYR A 25 -6.89 -6.14 -0.39
CA TYR A 25 -7.47 -6.01 -1.72
C TYR A 25 -7.40 -4.57 -2.17
N GLY A 26 -6.83 -4.34 -3.36
CA GLY A 26 -6.75 -3.04 -4.01
C GLY A 26 -7.77 -2.92 -5.13
N SER A 27 -8.31 -1.72 -5.32
CA SER A 27 -9.16 -1.38 -6.46
C SER A 27 -8.89 0.05 -6.94
N THR A 28 -8.98 0.24 -8.25
CA THR A 28 -8.86 1.55 -8.92
C THR A 28 -10.20 1.98 -9.50
N ASP A 29 -10.41 3.29 -9.55
CA ASP A 29 -11.53 3.98 -10.17
C ASP A 29 -11.07 5.35 -10.69
N ASP A 30 -12.02 6.25 -10.98
CA ASP A 30 -11.73 7.59 -11.50
C ASP A 30 -11.10 8.53 -10.45
N GLN A 31 -10.97 8.09 -9.19
CA GLN A 31 -10.31 8.87 -8.13
C GLN A 31 -8.81 8.52 -8.06
N GLU A 32 -8.02 9.46 -7.55
CA GLU A 32 -6.57 9.27 -7.41
C GLU A 32 -6.23 8.13 -6.44
N GLY A 33 -5.18 7.38 -6.79
CA GLY A 33 -4.63 6.31 -5.98
C GLY A 33 -5.44 5.02 -6.02
N ILE A 34 -5.16 4.15 -5.04
CA ILE A 34 -5.71 2.80 -4.93
C ILE A 34 -6.49 2.72 -3.62
N LEU A 35 -7.77 2.39 -3.71
CA LEU A 35 -8.58 2.06 -2.54
C LEU A 35 -8.18 0.68 -2.04
N ILE A 36 -7.60 0.62 -0.84
CA ILE A 36 -7.22 -0.62 -0.16
C ILE A 36 -8.26 -1.03 0.88
N GLN A 37 -8.48 -2.33 1.01
CA GLN A 37 -9.40 -2.92 1.97
C GLN A 37 -8.75 -4.12 2.66
N HIS A 38 -8.93 -4.22 3.99
CA HIS A 38 -8.44 -5.35 4.79
C HIS A 38 -9.24 -5.49 6.10
N PRO A 39 -9.58 -6.71 6.58
CA PRO A 39 -10.41 -6.90 7.76
C PRO A 39 -9.92 -6.20 9.04
N SER A 40 -8.59 -6.13 9.21
CA SER A 40 -7.93 -5.54 10.39
C SER A 40 -7.56 -4.05 10.24
N TYR A 41 -7.81 -3.43 9.08
CA TYR A 41 -7.44 -2.04 8.83
C TYR A 41 -8.64 -1.23 8.34
N ARG A 42 -8.57 0.08 8.51
CA ARG A 42 -9.56 0.97 7.92
C ARG A 42 -9.33 1.07 6.41
N ASP A 43 -10.42 0.95 5.65
CA ASP A 43 -10.43 1.24 4.22
C ASP A 43 -9.94 2.67 3.96
N CYS A 44 -8.94 2.82 3.10
CA CYS A 44 -8.37 4.12 2.74
C CYS A 44 -7.75 4.10 1.35
N ARG A 45 -7.51 5.29 0.79
CA ARG A 45 -6.80 5.45 -0.48
C ARG A 45 -5.33 5.72 -0.25
N LEU A 46 -4.51 4.97 -0.97
CA LEU A 46 -3.06 5.11 -0.95
C LEU A 46 -2.53 5.48 -2.33
N PRO A 47 -1.42 6.24 -2.41
CA PRO A 47 -0.76 6.47 -3.67
C PRO A 47 -0.24 5.16 -4.28
N ALA A 48 -0.12 5.12 -5.61
CA ALA A 48 0.27 3.91 -6.32
C ALA A 48 1.66 3.36 -5.91
N TRP A 49 2.63 4.23 -5.61
CA TRP A 49 3.97 3.81 -5.19
C TRP A 49 3.99 2.99 -3.89
N ARG A 50 2.92 3.08 -3.09
CA ARG A 50 2.82 2.43 -1.78
C ARG A 50 2.10 1.07 -1.85
N VAL A 51 1.67 0.65 -3.03
CA VAL A 51 0.92 -0.59 -3.25
C VAL A 51 1.55 -1.36 -4.41
N THR A 52 1.74 -2.66 -4.24
CA THR A 52 2.16 -3.55 -5.33
C THR A 52 1.21 -4.73 -5.46
N GLN A 53 0.98 -5.20 -6.68
CA GLN A 53 0.22 -6.42 -6.97
C GLN A 53 1.13 -7.64 -7.14
N GLN A 54 2.44 -7.42 -7.15
CA GLN A 54 3.44 -8.48 -7.21
C GLN A 54 4.00 -8.70 -5.81
N GLU A 55 4.13 -9.97 -5.42
CA GLU A 55 4.74 -10.34 -4.16
C GLU A 55 6.20 -9.84 -4.12
N PRO A 56 6.58 -9.00 -3.15
CA PRO A 56 7.96 -8.52 -3.02
C PRO A 56 8.92 -9.67 -2.72
N SER A 57 10.04 -9.73 -3.43
CA SER A 57 11.10 -10.71 -3.16
C SER A 57 11.81 -10.47 -1.81
N ASP A 58 11.92 -9.20 -1.41
CA ASP A 58 12.35 -8.78 -0.07
C ASP A 58 11.21 -7.94 0.56
N PRO A 59 10.56 -8.44 1.63
CA PRO A 59 9.54 -7.69 2.36
C PRO A 59 10.02 -6.36 2.92
N HIS A 60 11.32 -6.14 3.09
CA HIS A 60 11.90 -4.92 3.65
C HIS A 60 12.52 -3.98 2.61
N ALA A 61 12.51 -4.34 1.34
CA ALA A 61 12.94 -3.46 0.26
C ALA A 61 11.89 -2.37 0.03
N ALA A 62 12.28 -1.11 0.26
CA ALA A 62 11.40 0.03 0.06
C ALA A 62 11.00 0.20 -1.42
N PRO A 63 9.77 0.65 -1.71
CA PRO A 63 9.44 1.14 -3.04
C PRO A 63 10.23 2.41 -3.37
N ASP A 64 10.14 2.87 -4.61
CA ASP A 64 10.61 4.19 -5.01
C ASP A 64 9.71 5.26 -4.40
N ILE A 65 10.11 5.80 -3.24
CA ILE A 65 9.37 6.84 -2.51
C ILE A 65 9.69 8.21 -3.11
N PRO A 66 8.69 8.96 -3.60
CA PRO A 66 8.91 10.32 -4.12
C PRO A 66 9.37 11.31 -3.03
N ASP A 67 10.17 12.32 -3.39
CA ASP A 67 10.67 13.33 -2.43
C ASP A 67 9.56 14.08 -1.68
N ASN A 68 8.44 14.36 -2.36
CA ASN A 68 7.23 14.97 -1.79
C ASN A 68 6.11 13.94 -1.57
N ALA A 69 6.47 12.76 -1.06
CA ALA A 69 5.54 11.65 -0.90
C ALA A 69 4.32 12.00 -0.02
N VAL A 70 3.14 11.96 -0.63
CA VAL A 70 1.86 11.91 0.09
C VAL A 70 1.59 10.46 0.48
N TRP A 71 1.41 10.17 1.77
CA TRP A 71 1.34 8.79 2.30
C TRP A 71 -0.07 8.18 2.28
N GLN A 72 -1.09 9.02 2.23
CA GLN A 72 -2.51 8.67 2.22
C GLN A 72 -3.30 9.77 1.52
N LEU A 73 -4.32 9.39 0.76
CA LEU A 73 -5.26 10.28 0.10
C LEU A 73 -6.59 10.29 0.86
N PHE A 74 -7.27 11.45 0.89
CA PHE A 74 -8.50 11.70 1.66
C PHE A 74 -9.75 11.67 0.78
#